data_AF-A0ABD5TYW7-F1
#
_entry.id   AF-A0ABD5TYW7-F1
#
_cell.length_a   1.000
_cell.length_b   1.000
_cell.length_c   1.000
_cell.angle_alpha   90.00
_cell.angle_beta   90.00
_cell.angle_gamma   90.00
#
_symmetry.space_group_name_H-M   'P 1'
#
loop_
_entity.id
_entity.type
_entity.pdbx_description
1 polymer ?
#
loop_
_entity_poly.entity_id
_entity_poly.type
_entity_poly.pdbx_seq_one_letter_code
_entity_poly.pdbx_strand_id
1 'polypeptide(L)'
;MSATAAAVGLAGVGAMTGSAAADADQHGISFDRVVDAVDDLGLDPDGDEPIDSALDETIEEGNVLIEFPPGTYYWEDTVAESNVNNWGIRGLGDHPTDVRFVSDDGASKFLLKTRGGEGILVENLAIDYGFDRSGSLGLMLKAHDNLLVRDVHFVGFKPTQDDGAVENLSPQALDPDGRVVVDGLVCTGPTDIAPHGHLEGDVNTSRVWLGSKHVGELLVRNSHIENAGTNAIYARESAGDVKIEDSLFVNNNQTSLRIGGSGSYVQGCRFVVDTDNATEENVGEFINPHAITWETGERGETGGYIADCDFIYKSAPAKTAAAVWVDGSAGEMAIRDSRFRIDADGVAAIRVDDPRDPRLGETASKPWGVTLENVSITGSSSGSHPAVFINNRDGSTIRDSCLQLTGNREGIYLRNSDDSVIENTNLNVDGATTIFAGSDVSTSGITNSESCPVPDDSFSIDDEAETDDETETETDDETETETDDETETETDDETETETDDEAETETPTDDEAEIETPADDETETETPADDEAETETPADDEAETETPADDE
;
A
#
# COMPACT_ATOMS: atom_id res chain seq x y z
N MET A 1 -3.51 -1.98 -93.86
CA MET A 1 -4.84 -2.10 -93.20
C MET A 1 -5.11 -3.59 -93.09
N SER A 2 -5.33 -4.24 -91.95
CA SER A 2 -5.35 -3.91 -90.53
C SER A 2 -4.85 -5.18 -89.83
N ALA A 3 -3.99 -5.06 -88.81
CA ALA A 3 -3.44 -6.20 -88.08
C ALA A 3 -4.38 -6.61 -86.94
N THR A 4 -4.69 -7.91 -86.86
CA THR A 4 -5.48 -8.53 -85.80
C THR A 4 -4.56 -8.98 -84.66
N ALA A 5 -4.93 -8.64 -83.44
CA ALA A 5 -4.23 -8.92 -82.19
C ALA A 5 -4.26 -10.42 -81.80
N ALA A 6 -3.23 -10.87 -81.10
CA ALA A 6 -3.24 -12.07 -80.27
C ALA A 6 -2.48 -11.80 -78.97
N ALA A 7 -3.07 -12.27 -77.87
CA ALA A 7 -2.84 -11.88 -76.49
C ALA A 7 -1.49 -12.32 -75.90
N VAL A 8 -0.95 -11.48 -75.02
CA VAL A 8 0.11 -11.82 -74.05
C VAL A 8 -0.54 -11.82 -72.67
N GLY A 9 -0.49 -12.96 -71.97
CA GLY A 9 -0.88 -13.05 -70.58
C GLY A 9 0.17 -12.40 -69.68
N LEU A 10 -0.27 -11.52 -68.77
CA LEU A 10 0.53 -11.09 -67.63
C LEU A 10 0.03 -11.82 -66.38
N ALA A 11 0.99 -12.39 -65.65
CA ALA A 11 0.82 -12.96 -64.32
C ALA A 11 0.31 -11.88 -63.35
N GLY A 12 -0.72 -12.23 -62.58
CA GLY A 12 -1.19 -11.42 -61.46
C GLY A 12 -0.19 -11.53 -60.31
N VAL A 13 0.43 -10.41 -59.97
CA VAL A 13 1.06 -10.20 -58.67
C VAL A 13 -0.08 -9.96 -57.69
N GLY A 14 -0.30 -10.89 -56.75
CA GLY A 14 -1.21 -10.68 -55.64
C GLY A 14 -0.69 -9.54 -54.79
N ALA A 15 -1.43 -8.43 -54.78
CA ALA A 15 -1.21 -7.38 -53.81
C ALA A 15 -1.67 -7.91 -52.44
N MET A 16 -0.72 -8.26 -51.58
CA MET A 16 -0.95 -8.33 -50.14
C MET A 16 -1.30 -6.91 -49.72
N THR A 17 -2.59 -6.65 -49.58
CA THR A 17 -3.08 -5.42 -48.96
C THR A 17 -2.90 -5.62 -47.48
N GLY A 18 -1.75 -5.20 -46.95
CA GLY A 18 -1.60 -4.96 -45.52
C GLY A 18 -2.65 -3.92 -45.16
N SER A 19 -3.67 -4.34 -44.42
CA SER A 19 -4.56 -3.41 -43.76
C SER A 19 -3.68 -2.68 -42.75
N ALA A 20 -3.54 -1.37 -42.88
CA ALA A 20 -2.97 -0.58 -41.80
C ALA A 20 -3.89 -0.80 -40.60
N ALA A 21 -3.36 -1.37 -39.52
CA ALA A 21 -4.04 -1.41 -38.24
C ALA A 21 -4.35 0.04 -37.85
N ALA A 22 -5.56 0.28 -37.37
CA ALA A 22 -5.88 1.58 -36.78
C ALA A 22 -5.14 1.66 -35.44
N ASP A 23 -4.50 2.80 -35.16
CA ASP A 23 -3.94 3.08 -33.84
C ASP A 23 -5.02 2.80 -32.79
N ALA A 24 -4.76 1.84 -31.90
CA ALA A 24 -5.63 1.55 -30.77
C ALA A 24 -5.19 2.45 -29.61
N ASP A 25 -6.07 3.31 -29.14
CA ASP A 25 -5.83 4.10 -27.92
C ASP A 25 -6.56 3.43 -26.77
N GLN A 26 -5.83 3.07 -25.71
CA GLN A 26 -6.40 2.60 -24.45
C GLN A 26 -5.93 3.51 -23.33
N HIS A 27 -6.90 4.17 -22.66
CA HIS A 27 -6.64 5.05 -21.53
C HIS A 27 -5.59 6.15 -21.80
N GLY A 28 -5.44 6.60 -23.05
CA GLY A 28 -4.42 7.58 -23.46
C GLY A 28 -3.03 7.01 -23.77
N ILE A 29 -2.92 5.68 -23.90
CA ILE A 29 -1.74 4.99 -24.43
C ILE A 29 -2.08 4.52 -25.84
N SER A 30 -1.28 4.92 -26.83
CA SER A 30 -1.52 4.60 -28.24
C SER A 30 -0.64 3.43 -28.70
N PHE A 31 -1.26 2.42 -29.31
CA PHE A 31 -0.61 1.22 -29.83
C PHE A 31 -0.77 1.15 -31.35
N ASP A 32 0.31 0.85 -32.08
CA ASP A 32 0.30 0.65 -33.53
C ASP A 32 -0.33 -0.70 -33.90
N ARG A 33 -0.26 -1.66 -32.98
CA ARG A 33 -0.67 -3.05 -33.20
C ARG A 33 -1.34 -3.61 -31.95
N VAL A 34 -2.50 -4.23 -32.14
CA VAL A 34 -3.16 -5.08 -31.13
C VAL A 34 -3.12 -6.52 -31.64
N VAL A 35 -2.74 -7.45 -30.79
CA VAL A 35 -2.62 -8.89 -31.12
C VAL A 35 -3.33 -9.74 -30.09
N ASP A 36 -3.95 -10.82 -30.54
CA ASP A 36 -4.45 -11.87 -29.66
C ASP A 36 -3.29 -12.79 -29.23
N ALA A 37 -3.17 -13.02 -27.92
CA ALA A 37 -2.13 -13.86 -27.32
C ALA A 37 -2.11 -15.27 -27.94
N VAL A 38 -3.26 -15.87 -28.19
CA VAL A 38 -3.35 -17.26 -28.67
C VAL A 38 -3.37 -17.31 -30.19
N ASP A 39 -4.26 -16.56 -30.82
CA ASP A 39 -4.50 -16.65 -32.28
C ASP A 39 -3.36 -16.03 -33.10
N ASP A 40 -2.76 -14.92 -32.64
CA ASP A 40 -1.71 -14.21 -33.39
C ASP A 40 -0.29 -14.58 -32.93
N LEU A 41 -0.07 -14.76 -31.62
CA LEU A 41 1.25 -15.08 -31.06
C LEU A 41 1.45 -16.57 -30.78
N GLY A 42 0.38 -17.38 -30.77
CA GLY A 42 0.48 -18.81 -30.51
C GLY A 42 0.80 -19.17 -29.06
N LEU A 43 0.50 -18.27 -28.10
CA LEU A 43 0.72 -18.52 -26.68
C LEU A 43 -0.22 -19.59 -26.16
N ASP A 44 0.29 -20.38 -25.23
CA ASP A 44 -0.45 -21.49 -24.63
C ASP A 44 -1.35 -21.01 -23.48
N PRO A 45 -2.69 -21.10 -23.61
CA PRO A 45 -3.63 -20.69 -22.56
C PRO A 45 -3.89 -21.79 -21.51
N ASP A 46 -3.29 -22.97 -21.65
CA ASP A 46 -3.44 -24.08 -20.69
C ASP A 46 -2.28 -24.14 -19.67
N GLY A 47 -1.21 -23.37 -19.90
CA GLY A 47 -0.07 -23.24 -18.97
C GLY A 47 0.94 -24.39 -19.06
N ASP A 48 0.96 -25.14 -20.15
CA ASP A 48 1.91 -26.22 -20.42
C ASP A 48 3.23 -25.70 -21.05
N GLU A 49 3.19 -24.57 -21.77
CA GLU A 49 4.36 -23.93 -22.42
C GLU A 49 4.58 -22.48 -21.96
N PRO A 50 5.85 -22.05 -21.75
CA PRO A 50 6.17 -20.71 -21.29
C PRO A 50 5.94 -19.63 -22.35
N ILE A 51 5.42 -18.48 -21.93
CA ILE A 51 5.07 -17.36 -22.83
C ILE A 51 6.13 -16.24 -22.89
N ASP A 52 7.15 -16.30 -22.03
CA ASP A 52 8.06 -15.19 -21.73
C ASP A 52 8.79 -14.64 -22.97
N SER A 53 9.24 -15.54 -23.84
CA SER A 53 10.01 -15.17 -25.05
C SER A 53 9.20 -14.32 -26.02
N ALA A 54 7.89 -14.57 -26.14
CA ALA A 54 7.04 -13.78 -27.02
C ALA A 54 6.78 -12.39 -26.44
N LEU A 55 6.66 -12.26 -25.12
CA LEU A 55 6.50 -10.95 -24.49
C LEU A 55 7.77 -10.12 -24.66
N ASP A 56 8.95 -10.73 -24.45
CA ASP A 56 10.25 -10.08 -24.70
C ASP A 56 10.34 -9.53 -26.14
N GLU A 57 9.99 -10.35 -27.14
CA GLU A 57 9.94 -9.93 -28.54
C GLU A 57 8.99 -8.74 -28.78
N THR A 58 7.78 -8.76 -28.20
CA THR A 58 6.83 -7.65 -28.36
C THR A 58 7.26 -6.37 -27.64
N ILE A 59 7.99 -6.47 -26.52
CA ILE A 59 8.54 -5.31 -25.82
C ILE A 59 9.66 -4.68 -26.66
N GLU A 60 10.53 -5.50 -27.27
CA GLU A 60 11.56 -5.03 -28.20
C GLU A 60 10.95 -4.37 -29.46
N GLU A 61 9.82 -4.89 -29.96
CA GLU A 61 9.06 -4.27 -31.05
C GLU A 61 8.51 -2.88 -30.65
N GLY A 62 7.92 -2.77 -29.45
CA GLY A 62 7.24 -1.58 -28.95
C GLY A 62 5.95 -1.24 -29.70
N ASN A 63 5.09 -0.39 -29.13
CA ASN A 63 3.78 -0.01 -29.71
C ASN A 63 2.83 -1.21 -29.93
N VAL A 64 2.88 -2.20 -29.04
CA VAL A 64 2.06 -3.43 -29.10
C VAL A 64 1.19 -3.58 -27.86
N LEU A 65 -0.10 -3.84 -28.05
CA LEU A 65 -1.01 -4.33 -27.02
C LEU A 65 -1.31 -5.80 -27.27
N ILE A 66 -1.08 -6.64 -26.26
CA ILE A 66 -1.43 -8.06 -26.30
C ILE A 66 -2.72 -8.27 -25.51
N GLU A 67 -3.74 -8.83 -26.16
CA GLU A 67 -5.00 -9.22 -25.53
C GLU A 67 -4.98 -10.72 -25.22
N PHE A 68 -5.17 -11.06 -23.95
CA PHE A 68 -5.18 -12.43 -23.43
C PHE A 68 -6.62 -12.90 -23.25
N PRO A 69 -7.11 -13.90 -24.00
CA PRO A 69 -8.38 -14.55 -23.68
C PRO A 69 -8.30 -15.28 -22.33
N PRO A 70 -9.45 -15.66 -21.73
CA PRO A 70 -9.46 -16.48 -20.52
C PRO A 70 -8.58 -17.73 -20.63
N GLY A 71 -7.75 -17.95 -19.63
CA GLY A 71 -6.71 -18.98 -19.67
C GLY A 71 -5.74 -18.87 -18.50
N THR A 72 -4.88 -19.88 -18.40
CA THR A 72 -3.73 -19.91 -17.49
C THR A 72 -2.47 -19.88 -18.33
N TYR A 73 -1.64 -18.87 -18.13
CA TYR A 73 -0.44 -18.62 -18.92
C TYR A 73 0.79 -18.82 -18.05
N TYR A 74 1.64 -19.77 -18.44
CA TYR A 74 2.84 -20.12 -17.68
C TYR A 74 3.99 -19.17 -17.98
N TRP A 75 4.59 -18.66 -16.92
CA TRP A 75 5.69 -17.71 -16.92
C TRP A 75 6.93 -18.36 -16.30
N GLU A 76 7.94 -18.66 -17.13
CA GLU A 76 9.15 -19.35 -16.69
C GLU A 76 10.14 -18.37 -16.05
N ASP A 77 10.45 -17.21 -16.65
CA ASP A 77 11.62 -16.40 -16.29
C ASP A 77 11.35 -14.89 -16.23
N THR A 78 12.07 -14.16 -15.38
CA THR A 78 11.89 -12.71 -15.30
C THR A 78 12.31 -12.01 -16.60
N VAL A 79 11.37 -11.28 -17.21
CA VAL A 79 11.64 -10.32 -18.29
C VAL A 79 12.04 -8.97 -17.69
N ALA A 80 13.17 -8.41 -18.13
CA ALA A 80 13.79 -7.26 -17.48
C ALA A 80 14.34 -6.25 -18.49
N GLU A 81 13.53 -5.22 -18.75
CA GLU A 81 13.74 -4.27 -19.82
C GLU A 81 14.16 -2.88 -19.34
N SER A 82 15.03 -2.25 -20.12
CA SER A 82 15.58 -0.94 -19.77
C SER A 82 14.63 0.21 -20.11
N ASN A 83 13.92 0.11 -21.24
CA ASN A 83 13.05 1.16 -21.75
C ASN A 83 11.87 0.54 -22.51
N VAL A 84 10.66 0.67 -22.00
CA VAL A 84 9.44 0.07 -22.60
C VAL A 84 8.50 1.18 -23.05
N ASN A 85 8.15 1.22 -24.34
CA ASN A 85 7.34 2.31 -24.89
C ASN A 85 6.08 1.79 -25.56
N ASN A 86 4.93 2.35 -25.15
CA ASN A 86 3.61 2.03 -25.70
C ASN A 86 3.39 0.51 -25.77
N TRP A 87 3.60 -0.19 -24.67
CA TRP A 87 3.46 -1.63 -24.61
C TRP A 87 2.50 -2.02 -23.51
N GLY A 88 1.67 -3.03 -23.75
CA GLY A 88 0.74 -3.48 -22.73
C GLY A 88 0.23 -4.89 -22.89
N ILE A 89 -0.33 -5.38 -21.79
CA ILE A 89 -1.06 -6.63 -21.69
C ILE A 89 -2.43 -6.37 -21.09
N ARG A 90 -3.45 -7.03 -21.62
CA ARG A 90 -4.84 -6.89 -21.18
C ARG A 90 -5.54 -8.24 -21.21
N GLY A 91 -6.17 -8.64 -20.10
CA GLY A 91 -7.07 -9.78 -20.10
C GLY A 91 -8.45 -9.44 -20.67
N LEU A 92 -9.05 -10.39 -21.38
CA LEU A 92 -10.38 -10.29 -21.99
C LEU A 92 -11.48 -11.01 -21.19
N GLY A 93 -11.16 -11.45 -19.97
CA GLY A 93 -12.13 -12.07 -19.06
C GLY A 93 -13.12 -11.07 -18.47
N ASP A 94 -14.21 -11.61 -17.92
CA ASP A 94 -15.20 -10.80 -17.19
C ASP A 94 -14.67 -10.41 -15.80
N HIS A 95 -13.76 -11.22 -15.25
CA HIS A 95 -13.02 -10.93 -14.03
C HIS A 95 -11.50 -11.08 -14.25
N PRO A 96 -10.65 -10.35 -13.50
CA PRO A 96 -9.20 -10.48 -13.59
C PRO A 96 -8.71 -11.92 -13.41
N THR A 97 -9.39 -12.73 -12.59
CA THR A 97 -9.03 -14.13 -12.33
C THR A 97 -9.35 -15.10 -13.48
N ASP A 98 -10.02 -14.65 -14.53
CA ASP A 98 -10.25 -15.46 -15.74
C ASP A 98 -8.97 -15.57 -16.60
N VAL A 99 -8.05 -14.61 -16.46
CA VAL A 99 -6.74 -14.59 -17.13
C VAL A 99 -5.66 -14.65 -16.06
N ARG A 100 -5.03 -15.81 -15.90
CA ARG A 100 -4.05 -16.04 -14.81
C ARG A 100 -2.65 -16.20 -15.37
N PHE A 101 -1.72 -15.44 -14.80
CA PHE A 101 -0.29 -15.64 -14.99
C PHE A 101 0.24 -16.43 -13.80
N VAL A 102 0.83 -17.59 -14.08
CA VAL A 102 1.37 -18.53 -13.08
C VAL A 102 2.84 -18.79 -13.33
N SER A 103 3.54 -19.35 -12.34
CA SER A 103 4.93 -19.80 -12.49
C SER A 103 5.12 -21.11 -11.73
N ASP A 104 6.35 -21.64 -11.73
CA ASP A 104 6.70 -22.82 -10.96
C ASP A 104 6.46 -22.59 -9.46
N ASP A 105 6.01 -23.62 -8.75
CA ASP A 105 5.93 -23.60 -7.28
C ASP A 105 7.28 -23.19 -6.68
N GLY A 106 7.28 -22.25 -5.73
CA GLY A 106 8.52 -21.74 -5.14
C GLY A 106 9.26 -20.68 -5.96
N ALA A 107 8.75 -20.28 -7.14
CA ALA A 107 9.36 -19.24 -7.95
C ALA A 107 9.41 -17.91 -7.19
N SER A 108 10.59 -17.27 -7.17
CA SER A 108 10.78 -15.91 -6.62
C SER A 108 11.17 -14.98 -7.76
N LYS A 109 10.17 -14.54 -8.52
CA LYS A 109 10.38 -13.89 -9.83
C LYS A 109 9.47 -12.69 -10.02
N PHE A 110 9.83 -11.86 -10.98
CA PHE A 110 8.95 -10.81 -11.48
C PHE A 110 8.52 -11.16 -12.89
N LEU A 111 7.25 -10.96 -13.22
CA LEU A 111 6.74 -11.08 -14.58
C LEU A 111 7.46 -10.05 -15.47
N LEU A 112 7.43 -8.78 -15.04
CA LEU A 112 8.08 -7.70 -15.75
C LEU A 112 8.85 -6.79 -14.80
N LYS A 113 10.10 -6.48 -15.17
CA LYS A 113 10.88 -5.38 -14.60
C LYS A 113 11.16 -4.34 -15.68
N THR A 114 10.60 -3.14 -15.55
CA THR A 114 10.97 -2.01 -16.41
C THR A 114 11.83 -1.01 -15.63
N ARG A 115 12.76 -0.35 -16.32
CA ARG A 115 13.67 0.67 -15.75
C ARG A 115 13.50 2.06 -16.36
N GLY A 116 12.47 2.24 -17.18
CA GLY A 116 12.19 3.46 -17.94
C GLY A 116 11.21 3.18 -19.08
N GLY A 117 10.90 4.24 -19.81
CA GLY A 117 9.98 4.25 -20.95
C GLY A 117 8.68 4.98 -20.64
N GLU A 118 7.72 4.96 -21.56
CA GLU A 118 6.43 5.67 -21.42
C GLU A 118 5.29 4.85 -22.01
N GLY A 119 4.08 4.96 -21.46
CA GLY A 119 2.92 4.26 -22.03
C GLY A 119 2.96 2.75 -21.76
N ILE A 120 2.88 2.36 -20.49
CA ILE A 120 2.88 0.93 -20.08
C ILE A 120 1.51 0.59 -19.52
N LEU A 121 0.88 -0.48 -20.03
CA LEU A 121 -0.44 -0.94 -19.59
C LEU A 121 -0.40 -2.38 -19.07
N VAL A 122 -0.92 -2.61 -17.87
CA VAL A 122 -1.23 -3.95 -17.34
C VAL A 122 -2.67 -3.93 -16.86
N GLU A 123 -3.55 -4.68 -17.52
CA GLU A 123 -5.01 -4.56 -17.33
C GLU A 123 -5.73 -5.91 -17.19
N ASN A 124 -6.68 -5.99 -16.25
CA ASN A 124 -7.70 -7.04 -16.14
C ASN A 124 -7.13 -8.47 -16.11
N LEU A 125 -6.23 -8.77 -15.18
CA LEU A 125 -5.58 -10.08 -15.06
C LEU A 125 -5.21 -10.41 -13.62
N ALA A 126 -4.98 -11.69 -13.35
CA ALA A 126 -4.47 -12.17 -12.08
C ALA A 126 -3.03 -12.67 -12.21
N ILE A 127 -2.21 -12.34 -11.22
CA ILE A 127 -0.91 -12.94 -10.98
C ILE A 127 -1.10 -13.93 -9.83
N ASP A 128 -1.10 -15.21 -10.16
CA ASP A 128 -1.41 -16.31 -9.26
C ASP A 128 -0.14 -17.10 -8.96
N TYR A 129 0.33 -17.00 -7.71
CA TYR A 129 1.52 -17.71 -7.22
C TYR A 129 1.16 -18.81 -6.23
N GLY A 130 -0.11 -19.22 -6.18
CA GLY A 130 -0.56 -20.39 -5.43
C GLY A 130 -0.46 -20.25 -3.91
N PHE A 131 -0.71 -21.37 -3.22
CA PHE A 131 -0.81 -21.42 -1.75
C PHE A 131 0.23 -22.33 -1.10
N ASP A 132 1.27 -22.72 -1.84
CA ASP A 132 2.30 -23.66 -1.38
C ASP A 132 3.25 -23.09 -0.33
N ARG A 133 3.05 -21.83 0.07
CA ARG A 133 3.84 -21.09 1.07
C ARG A 133 5.32 -20.98 0.71
N SER A 134 5.62 -21.05 -0.57
CA SER A 134 6.95 -20.82 -1.11
C SER A 134 6.82 -20.15 -2.47
N GLY A 135 7.66 -19.15 -2.72
CA GLY A 135 7.65 -18.36 -3.94
C GLY A 135 6.55 -17.30 -3.95
N SER A 136 6.74 -16.33 -4.83
CA SER A 136 5.73 -15.34 -5.22
C SER A 136 6.14 -14.67 -6.53
N LEU A 137 5.17 -14.00 -7.15
CA LEU A 137 5.36 -13.23 -8.37
C LEU A 137 5.09 -11.75 -8.15
N GLY A 138 5.82 -10.92 -8.90
CA GLY A 138 5.73 -9.46 -8.81
C GLY A 138 5.86 -8.72 -10.13
N LEU A 139 5.56 -7.43 -10.08
CA LEU A 139 5.72 -6.46 -11.16
C LEU A 139 6.59 -5.30 -10.64
N MET A 140 7.70 -5.03 -11.32
CA MET A 140 8.53 -3.86 -11.03
C MET A 140 8.45 -2.90 -12.19
N LEU A 141 7.49 -1.98 -12.15
CA LEU A 141 7.14 -1.12 -13.26
C LEU A 141 7.63 0.31 -13.01
N LYS A 142 8.70 0.69 -13.70
CA LYS A 142 9.24 2.04 -13.67
C LYS A 142 9.15 2.64 -15.06
N ALA A 143 8.50 3.79 -15.14
CA ALA A 143 8.28 4.53 -16.37
C ALA A 143 8.61 6.00 -16.13
N HIS A 144 9.03 6.71 -17.17
CA HIS A 144 9.09 8.17 -17.16
C HIS A 144 7.70 8.77 -16.97
N ASP A 145 6.71 8.31 -17.74
CA ASP A 145 5.32 8.78 -17.66
C ASP A 145 4.33 7.69 -18.17
N ASN A 146 3.04 7.90 -17.92
CA ASN A 146 1.93 7.17 -18.49
C ASN A 146 2.00 5.64 -18.26
N LEU A 147 2.18 5.23 -17.01
CA LEU A 147 2.07 3.83 -16.57
C LEU A 147 0.71 3.62 -15.89
N LEU A 148 -0.05 2.65 -16.38
CA LEU A 148 -1.36 2.25 -15.84
C LEU A 148 -1.36 0.76 -15.48
N VAL A 149 -1.66 0.48 -14.22
CA VAL A 149 -2.03 -0.85 -13.72
C VAL A 149 -3.51 -0.79 -13.34
N ARG A 150 -4.35 -1.59 -13.98
CA ARG A 150 -5.80 -1.55 -13.79
C ARG A 150 -6.38 -2.96 -13.60
N ASP A 151 -7.22 -3.14 -12.58
CA ASP A 151 -7.95 -4.39 -12.33
C ASP A 151 -7.01 -5.61 -12.27
N VAL A 152 -5.99 -5.52 -11.40
CA VAL A 152 -4.96 -6.55 -11.25
C VAL A 152 -5.07 -7.22 -9.89
N HIS A 153 -5.17 -8.55 -9.90
CA HIS A 153 -5.30 -9.35 -8.68
C HIS A 153 -4.00 -10.11 -8.41
N PHE A 154 -3.45 -10.00 -7.20
CA PHE A 154 -2.42 -10.91 -6.71
C PHE A 154 -3.07 -12.00 -5.88
N VAL A 155 -3.00 -13.25 -6.37
CA VAL A 155 -3.65 -14.42 -5.77
C VAL A 155 -2.59 -15.35 -5.20
N GLY A 156 -2.80 -15.80 -3.96
CA GLY A 156 -1.95 -16.79 -3.32
C GLY A 156 -1.58 -16.46 -1.87
N PHE A 157 -0.84 -17.36 -1.25
CA PHE A 157 -0.21 -17.15 0.05
C PHE A 157 1.12 -16.43 -0.13
N LYS A 158 1.32 -15.29 0.53
CA LYS A 158 2.57 -14.53 0.44
C LYS A 158 3.54 -14.93 1.56
N PRO A 159 4.64 -15.64 1.25
CA PRO A 159 5.59 -16.07 2.27
C PRO A 159 6.52 -14.93 2.71
N THR A 160 7.55 -15.26 3.46
CA THR A 160 8.71 -14.41 3.75
C THR A 160 9.74 -14.43 2.62
N GLN A 161 10.78 -13.58 2.71
CA GLN A 161 11.84 -13.47 1.71
C GLN A 161 12.70 -14.74 1.59
N ASP A 162 13.03 -15.40 2.70
CA ASP A 162 13.82 -16.64 2.65
C ASP A 162 13.05 -17.77 1.94
N ASP A 163 11.73 -17.73 1.99
CA ASP A 163 10.82 -18.62 1.28
C ASP A 163 10.38 -18.08 -0.09
N GLY A 164 11.06 -17.05 -0.61
CA GLY A 164 10.92 -16.62 -2.01
C GLY A 164 9.96 -15.46 -2.26
N ALA A 165 9.57 -14.70 -1.23
CA ALA A 165 8.74 -13.52 -1.41
C ALA A 165 9.44 -12.40 -2.19
N VAL A 166 8.71 -11.78 -3.13
CA VAL A 166 9.07 -10.54 -3.81
C VAL A 166 8.01 -9.47 -3.53
N GLU A 167 8.33 -8.21 -3.84
CA GLU A 167 7.33 -7.13 -3.86
C GLU A 167 6.29 -7.46 -4.95
N ASN A 168 4.99 -7.40 -4.63
CA ASN A 168 3.97 -7.71 -5.63
C ASN A 168 3.94 -6.60 -6.70
N LEU A 169 4.00 -5.34 -6.30
CA LEU A 169 4.02 -4.22 -7.24
C LEU A 169 5.02 -3.13 -6.83
N SER A 170 5.77 -2.62 -7.79
CA SER A 170 6.59 -1.42 -7.61
C SER A 170 6.36 -0.44 -8.76
N PRO A 171 5.33 0.43 -8.65
CA PRO A 171 4.91 1.36 -9.71
C PRO A 171 5.56 2.74 -9.51
N GLN A 172 6.50 3.15 -10.36
CA GLN A 172 7.29 4.38 -10.13
C GLN A 172 7.36 5.29 -11.36
N ALA A 173 6.98 6.57 -11.19
CA ALA A 173 7.30 7.65 -12.14
C ALA A 173 8.75 8.12 -11.95
N LEU A 174 9.53 8.10 -13.03
CA LEU A 174 10.94 8.49 -13.07
C LEU A 174 11.16 9.94 -13.51
N ASP A 175 10.13 10.59 -14.07
CA ASP A 175 10.16 12.01 -14.39
C ASP A 175 9.29 12.80 -13.41
N PRO A 176 9.70 14.01 -12.97
CA PRO A 176 8.92 14.81 -12.00
C PRO A 176 7.52 15.21 -12.46
N ASP A 177 7.31 15.32 -13.78
CA ASP A 177 5.99 15.60 -14.37
C ASP A 177 5.26 14.31 -14.77
N GLY A 178 5.90 13.15 -14.59
CA GLY A 178 5.38 11.85 -14.96
C GLY A 178 4.35 11.33 -13.98
N ARG A 179 3.38 10.56 -14.49
CA ARG A 179 2.26 10.04 -13.72
C ARG A 179 2.11 8.53 -13.86
N VAL A 180 1.93 7.87 -12.72
CA VAL A 180 1.59 6.46 -12.61
C VAL A 180 0.25 6.30 -11.93
N VAL A 181 -0.58 5.39 -12.43
CA VAL A 181 -1.89 5.07 -11.87
C VAL A 181 -1.98 3.58 -11.56
N VAL A 182 -2.46 3.27 -10.37
CA VAL A 182 -2.91 1.94 -9.95
C VAL A 182 -4.39 2.07 -9.59
N ASP A 183 -5.24 1.33 -10.28
CA ASP A 183 -6.71 1.41 -10.16
C ASP A 183 -7.26 -0.02 -10.05
N GLY A 184 -7.98 -0.38 -8.98
CA GLY A 184 -8.51 -1.75 -8.88
C GLY A 184 -7.47 -2.82 -8.51
N LEU A 185 -6.48 -2.50 -7.65
CA LEU A 185 -5.52 -3.51 -7.18
C LEU A 185 -6.13 -4.33 -6.04
N VAL A 186 -6.12 -5.67 -6.19
CA VAL A 186 -6.60 -6.59 -5.15
C VAL A 186 -5.46 -7.50 -4.68
N CYS A 187 -5.17 -7.44 -3.38
CA CYS A 187 -4.18 -8.29 -2.70
C CYS A 187 -4.74 -8.70 -1.34
N THR A 188 -5.46 -9.81 -1.25
CA THR A 188 -6.19 -10.22 -0.02
C THR A 188 -5.72 -11.54 0.57
N GLY A 189 -4.88 -12.27 -0.16
CA GLY A 189 -4.38 -13.59 0.21
C GLY A 189 -3.64 -13.59 1.56
N PRO A 190 -3.61 -14.74 2.24
CA PRO A 190 -2.93 -14.93 3.51
C PRO A 190 -1.41 -14.74 3.38
N THR A 191 -0.72 -14.64 4.51
CA THR A 191 0.71 -14.33 4.54
C THR A 191 1.41 -14.95 5.75
N ASP A 192 2.73 -15.07 5.67
CA ASP A 192 3.57 -15.07 6.87
C ASP A 192 3.65 -13.66 7.45
N ILE A 193 3.61 -13.54 8.78
CA ILE A 193 3.75 -12.29 9.52
C ILE A 193 5.09 -12.34 10.26
N ALA A 194 6.05 -11.61 9.71
CA ALA A 194 7.40 -11.45 10.21
C ALA A 194 7.75 -9.95 10.33
N PRO A 195 8.77 -9.59 11.12
CA PRO A 195 9.22 -8.20 11.23
C PRO A 195 9.69 -7.63 9.88
N HIS A 196 9.47 -6.33 9.68
CA HIS A 196 10.08 -5.59 8.56
C HIS A 196 11.40 -4.98 8.97
N GLY A 197 12.45 -5.20 8.19
CA GLY A 197 13.69 -4.42 8.23
C GLY A 197 14.60 -4.67 9.45
N HIS A 198 15.81 -5.15 9.16
CA HIS A 198 17.04 -4.98 9.95
C HIS A 198 17.15 -5.64 11.33
N LEU A 199 16.12 -6.34 11.81
CA LEU A 199 16.29 -7.28 12.92
C LEU A 199 16.71 -8.61 12.30
N GLU A 200 17.84 -9.17 12.72
CA GLU A 200 18.38 -10.45 12.24
C GLU A 200 17.26 -11.49 12.00
N GLY A 201 17.17 -12.04 10.79
CA GLY A 201 16.20 -13.09 10.46
C GLY A 201 15.48 -12.88 9.13
N ASP A 202 14.52 -13.77 8.90
CA ASP A 202 13.65 -13.82 7.74
C ASP A 202 12.53 -12.76 7.84
N VAL A 203 12.25 -12.04 6.74
CA VAL A 203 11.40 -10.83 6.72
C VAL A 203 10.38 -10.87 5.60
N ASN A 204 9.28 -10.14 5.72
CA ASN A 204 8.32 -9.98 4.62
C ASN A 204 8.75 -8.90 3.61
N THR A 205 8.20 -9.00 2.40
CA THR A 205 8.13 -7.92 1.41
C THR A 205 6.78 -7.20 1.49
N SER A 206 6.76 -5.92 1.14
CA SER A 206 5.51 -5.14 1.09
C SER A 206 4.61 -5.61 -0.05
N ARG A 207 3.34 -5.20 -0.08
CA ARG A 207 2.48 -5.47 -1.26
C ARG A 207 2.86 -4.50 -2.38
N VAL A 208 2.99 -3.22 -2.04
CA VAL A 208 3.45 -2.16 -2.93
C VAL A 208 4.68 -1.48 -2.34
N TRP A 209 5.74 -1.33 -3.13
CA TRP A 209 6.97 -0.66 -2.72
C TRP A 209 7.39 0.46 -3.68
N LEU A 210 7.71 1.62 -3.12
CA LEU A 210 8.33 2.75 -3.81
C LEU A 210 9.70 3.05 -3.20
N GLY A 211 10.68 3.26 -4.09
CA GLY A 211 12.02 3.68 -3.70
C GLY A 211 12.29 5.12 -4.09
N SER A 212 13.52 5.57 -3.80
CA SER A 212 14.03 6.91 -4.12
C SER A 212 14.05 7.28 -5.61
N LYS A 213 13.80 6.31 -6.50
CA LYS A 213 13.68 6.57 -7.94
C LYS A 213 12.33 7.17 -8.33
N HIS A 214 11.30 7.04 -7.48
CA HIS A 214 10.03 7.68 -7.73
C HIS A 214 10.12 9.18 -7.44
N VAL A 215 9.94 10.00 -8.49
CA VAL A 215 10.05 11.47 -8.42
C VAL A 215 8.85 12.22 -8.99
N GLY A 216 7.95 11.53 -9.72
CA GLY A 216 6.69 12.09 -10.24
C GLY A 216 5.50 11.83 -9.34
N GLU A 217 4.31 11.61 -9.93
CA GLU A 217 3.08 11.31 -9.20
C GLU A 217 2.73 9.81 -9.28
N LEU A 218 2.35 9.22 -8.15
CA LEU A 218 1.59 7.96 -8.08
C LEU A 218 0.19 8.23 -7.53
N LEU A 219 -0.83 7.80 -8.26
CA LEU A 219 -2.20 7.66 -7.74
C LEU A 219 -2.54 6.18 -7.59
N VAL A 220 -2.90 5.76 -6.38
CA VAL A 220 -3.51 4.45 -6.11
C VAL A 220 -4.97 4.68 -5.72
N ARG A 221 -5.91 4.00 -6.37
CA ARG A 221 -7.33 4.13 -6.03
C ARG A 221 -8.12 2.84 -6.21
N ASN A 222 -9.34 2.81 -5.68
CA ASN A 222 -10.28 1.69 -5.81
C ASN A 222 -9.64 0.34 -5.48
N SER A 223 -8.73 0.30 -4.50
CA SER A 223 -7.88 -0.87 -4.25
C SER A 223 -8.22 -1.53 -2.92
N HIS A 224 -8.12 -2.86 -2.85
CA HIS A 224 -8.30 -3.65 -1.62
C HIS A 224 -7.01 -4.40 -1.29
N ILE A 225 -6.34 -3.95 -0.23
CA ILE A 225 -5.15 -4.64 0.30
C ILE A 225 -5.39 -5.12 1.72
N GLU A 226 -5.27 -6.43 1.89
CA GLU A 226 -5.54 -7.11 3.15
C GLU A 226 -4.49 -8.18 3.45
N ASN A 227 -4.31 -8.46 4.74
CA ASN A 227 -3.41 -9.51 5.25
C ASN A 227 -1.96 -9.31 4.82
N ALA A 228 -1.48 -8.08 4.68
CA ALA A 228 -0.05 -7.88 4.42
C ALA A 228 0.79 -8.26 5.65
N GLY A 229 1.80 -9.12 5.47
CA GLY A 229 2.70 -9.58 6.54
C GLY A 229 3.61 -8.48 7.07
N THR A 230 3.69 -7.40 6.30
CA THR A 230 4.25 -6.10 6.65
C THR A 230 3.40 -5.00 6.01
N ASN A 231 3.99 -3.89 5.58
CA ASN A 231 3.31 -2.77 4.99
C ASN A 231 2.53 -3.14 3.73
N ALA A 232 1.31 -2.60 3.61
CA ALA A 232 0.57 -2.69 2.36
C ALA A 232 1.24 -1.80 1.30
N ILE A 233 1.43 -0.50 1.58
CA ILE A 233 2.15 0.42 0.70
C ILE A 233 3.30 1.06 1.48
N TYR A 234 4.52 0.82 0.99
CA TYR A 234 5.76 1.34 1.55
C TYR A 234 6.37 2.39 0.63
N ALA A 235 6.24 3.67 0.97
CA ALA A 235 6.73 4.79 0.17
C ALA A 235 7.54 5.82 0.99
N ARG A 236 8.26 5.36 2.02
CA ARG A 236 9.02 6.27 2.89
C ARG A 236 10.14 7.02 2.16
N GLU A 237 10.67 6.48 1.06
CA GLU A 237 11.86 7.02 0.35
C GLU A 237 11.51 7.74 -0.95
N SER A 238 10.23 7.76 -1.37
CA SER A 238 9.82 8.41 -2.62
C SER A 238 9.88 9.92 -2.51
N ALA A 239 10.65 10.56 -3.39
CA ALA A 239 10.66 12.02 -3.52
C ALA A 239 9.42 12.56 -4.27
N GLY A 240 8.76 11.70 -5.03
CA GLY A 240 7.51 11.99 -5.73
C GLY A 240 6.26 11.98 -4.84
N ASP A 241 5.17 12.49 -5.39
CA ASP A 241 3.87 12.59 -4.75
C ASP A 241 3.15 11.24 -4.72
N VAL A 242 2.62 10.86 -3.55
CA VAL A 242 1.87 9.61 -3.37
C VAL A 242 0.45 9.91 -2.91
N LYS A 243 -0.52 9.55 -3.74
CA LYS A 243 -1.95 9.85 -3.55
C LYS A 243 -2.74 8.57 -3.47
N ILE A 244 -3.54 8.41 -2.42
CA ILE A 244 -4.36 7.23 -2.17
C ILE A 244 -5.81 7.65 -2.07
N GLU A 245 -6.69 7.07 -2.90
CA GLU A 245 -8.11 7.41 -2.97
C GLU A 245 -9.00 6.16 -2.84
N ASP A 246 -10.16 6.29 -2.17
CA ASP A 246 -11.29 5.36 -2.30
C ASP A 246 -10.92 3.87 -2.16
N SER A 247 -10.05 3.55 -1.19
CA SER A 247 -9.44 2.22 -1.03
C SER A 247 -9.68 1.60 0.34
N LEU A 248 -9.63 0.27 0.40
CA LEU A 248 -9.83 -0.55 1.60
C LEU A 248 -8.53 -1.21 2.05
N PHE A 249 -8.21 -1.05 3.32
CA PHE A 249 -7.08 -1.69 3.96
C PHE A 249 -7.55 -2.46 5.19
N VAL A 250 -7.29 -3.77 5.23
CA VAL A 250 -7.73 -4.63 6.33
C VAL A 250 -6.57 -5.43 6.89
N ASN A 251 -6.37 -5.41 8.21
CA ASN A 251 -5.43 -6.31 8.91
C ASN A 251 -4.04 -6.39 8.25
N ASN A 252 -3.45 -5.24 7.94
CA ASN A 252 -2.08 -5.15 7.43
C ASN A 252 -1.11 -4.93 8.60
N ASN A 253 -0.06 -5.74 8.70
CA ASN A 253 0.92 -5.66 9.77
C ASN A 253 1.82 -4.41 9.61
N GLN A 254 2.42 -3.96 10.72
CA GLN A 254 3.23 -2.73 10.85
C GLN A 254 2.50 -1.43 10.48
N THR A 255 2.16 -1.21 9.21
CA THR A 255 1.18 -0.18 8.85
C THR A 255 0.64 -0.40 7.46
N SER A 256 -0.62 -0.06 7.22
CA SER A 256 -1.17 -0.10 5.87
C SER A 256 -0.42 0.87 4.95
N LEU A 257 -0.22 2.12 5.38
CA LEU A 257 0.47 3.15 4.58
C LEU A 257 1.68 3.73 5.33
N ARG A 258 2.87 3.69 4.70
CA ARG A 258 4.04 4.52 5.08
C ARG A 258 4.29 5.55 3.98
N ILE A 259 3.75 6.75 4.17
CA ILE A 259 3.75 7.82 3.17
C ILE A 259 3.91 9.18 3.85
N GLY A 260 4.20 10.23 3.09
CA GLY A 260 4.16 11.59 3.59
C GLY A 260 4.98 12.54 2.72
N GLY A 261 4.64 13.83 2.79
CA GLY A 261 5.23 14.87 1.96
C GLY A 261 4.18 15.83 1.41
N SER A 262 4.62 16.95 0.85
CA SER A 262 3.75 18.08 0.53
C SER A 262 2.65 17.79 -0.50
N GLY A 263 2.92 16.95 -1.50
CA GLY A 263 1.95 16.56 -2.52
C GLY A 263 1.31 15.18 -2.28
N SER A 264 1.58 14.55 -1.13
CA SER A 264 0.95 13.29 -0.74
C SER A 264 -0.39 13.50 -0.05
N TYR A 265 -1.35 12.59 -0.27
CA TYR A 265 -2.59 12.56 0.52
C TYR A 265 -3.25 11.17 0.57
N VAL A 266 -4.13 11.00 1.55
CA VAL A 266 -5.05 9.86 1.66
C VAL A 266 -6.47 10.41 1.75
N GLN A 267 -7.35 9.97 0.86
CA GLN A 267 -8.73 10.46 0.80
C GLN A 267 -9.74 9.33 0.58
N GLY A 268 -10.90 9.39 1.22
CA GLY A 268 -12.00 8.45 0.96
C GLY A 268 -11.70 7.00 1.36
N CYS A 269 -10.63 6.75 2.13
CA CYS A 269 -10.16 5.41 2.43
C CYS A 269 -10.74 4.84 3.73
N ARG A 270 -10.82 3.51 3.79
CA ARG A 270 -11.21 2.77 4.99
C ARG A 270 -10.09 1.87 5.47
N PHE A 271 -9.82 1.93 6.76
CA PHE A 271 -8.84 1.11 7.47
C PHE A 271 -9.54 0.31 8.56
N VAL A 272 -9.39 -1.02 8.52
CA VAL A 272 -9.94 -1.93 9.52
C VAL A 272 -8.81 -2.74 10.15
N VAL A 273 -8.70 -2.68 11.47
CA VAL A 273 -7.80 -3.52 12.27
C VAL A 273 -8.64 -4.28 13.29
N ASP A 274 -8.69 -5.59 13.10
CA ASP A 274 -9.45 -6.57 13.86
C ASP A 274 -8.64 -7.87 13.87
N THR A 275 -7.50 -7.83 14.55
CA THR A 275 -6.50 -8.91 14.50
C THR A 275 -7.00 -10.21 15.12
N ASP A 276 -8.02 -10.15 15.97
CA ASP A 276 -8.63 -11.32 16.62
C ASP A 276 -9.54 -12.09 15.62
N ASN A 277 -9.97 -11.41 14.56
CA ASN A 277 -10.80 -11.98 13.49
C ASN A 277 -10.05 -12.00 12.14
N ALA A 278 -8.72 -11.84 12.13
CA ALA A 278 -7.93 -12.04 10.93
C ALA A 278 -7.99 -13.52 10.49
N THR A 279 -7.73 -13.78 9.21
CA THR A 279 -7.74 -15.16 8.69
C THR A 279 -6.77 -16.05 9.47
N GLU A 280 -7.24 -17.24 9.86
CA GLU A 280 -6.42 -18.25 10.54
C GLU A 280 -5.34 -18.86 9.63
N GLU A 281 -5.42 -18.59 8.32
CA GLU A 281 -4.41 -19.01 7.35
C GLU A 281 -3.12 -18.18 7.43
N ASN A 282 -3.19 -16.98 8.02
CA ASN A 282 -1.98 -16.20 8.32
C ASN A 282 -1.11 -16.96 9.33
N VAL A 283 0.20 -16.87 9.17
CA VAL A 283 1.17 -17.53 10.05
C VAL A 283 1.96 -16.47 10.79
N GLY A 284 2.06 -16.60 12.12
CA GLY A 284 2.72 -15.61 12.96
C GLY A 284 1.72 -14.65 13.63
N GLU A 285 2.25 -13.67 14.35
CA GLU A 285 1.44 -12.73 15.13
C GLU A 285 1.60 -11.31 14.59
N PHE A 286 0.50 -10.58 14.48
CA PHE A 286 0.55 -9.15 14.22
C PHE A 286 1.43 -8.45 15.25
N ILE A 287 2.30 -7.57 14.78
CA ILE A 287 3.32 -6.93 15.62
C ILE A 287 2.81 -5.59 16.11
N ASN A 288 2.53 -4.68 15.18
CA ASN A 288 2.15 -3.30 15.48
C ASN A 288 1.36 -2.69 14.30
N PRO A 289 0.21 -3.25 13.89
CA PRO A 289 -0.58 -2.73 12.77
C PRO A 289 -1.08 -1.31 13.02
N HIS A 290 -0.54 -0.33 12.28
CA HIS A 290 -1.08 1.02 12.17
C HIS A 290 -1.88 1.16 10.86
N ALA A 291 -2.72 2.18 10.73
CA ALA A 291 -3.40 2.46 9.47
C ALA A 291 -2.48 3.30 8.59
N ILE A 292 -1.99 4.41 9.16
CA ILE A 292 -1.09 5.33 8.48
C ILE A 292 0.05 5.68 9.42
N THR A 293 1.27 5.46 8.95
CA THR A 293 2.46 6.12 9.47
C THR A 293 2.81 7.24 8.51
N TRP A 294 2.56 8.48 8.94
CA TRP A 294 2.89 9.67 8.18
C TRP A 294 4.33 10.08 8.47
N GLU A 295 5.22 9.83 7.50
CA GLU A 295 6.66 10.07 7.62
C GLU A 295 7.23 10.60 6.30
N THR A 296 8.39 11.25 6.36
CA THR A 296 9.09 11.72 5.15
C THR A 296 10.51 11.19 5.03
N GLY A 297 10.90 10.26 5.91
CA GLY A 297 12.24 9.70 5.94
C GLY A 297 13.31 10.79 6.04
N GLU A 298 14.34 10.70 5.22
CA GLU A 298 15.42 11.68 5.16
C GLU A 298 15.04 12.98 4.43
N ARG A 299 13.82 13.09 3.86
CA ARG A 299 13.39 14.30 3.13
C ARG A 299 13.07 15.47 4.08
N GLY A 300 12.62 15.19 5.30
CA GLY A 300 12.28 16.22 6.29
C GLY A 300 11.20 17.19 5.81
N GLU A 301 10.22 16.70 5.06
CA GLU A 301 9.21 17.51 4.37
C GLU A 301 8.04 17.93 5.25
N THR A 302 7.31 18.93 4.77
CA THR A 302 6.11 19.50 5.39
C THR A 302 4.97 19.49 4.37
N GLY A 303 3.77 19.16 4.82
CA GLY A 303 2.53 19.24 4.05
C GLY A 303 1.83 17.89 3.89
N GLY A 304 0.89 17.88 2.95
CA GLY A 304 -0.03 16.76 2.70
C GLY A 304 -1.17 16.66 3.72
N TYR A 305 -2.08 15.71 3.48
CA TYR A 305 -3.28 15.57 4.29
C TYR A 305 -3.90 14.16 4.28
N ILE A 306 -4.70 13.89 5.30
CA ILE A 306 -5.65 12.78 5.38
C ILE A 306 -7.04 13.40 5.42
N ALA A 307 -7.95 12.98 4.55
CA ALA A 307 -9.30 13.54 4.48
C ALA A 307 -10.37 12.46 4.24
N ASP A 308 -11.55 12.64 4.83
CA ASP A 308 -12.72 11.77 4.56
C ASP A 308 -12.42 10.27 4.72
N CYS A 309 -11.65 9.92 5.74
CA CYS A 309 -11.21 8.54 6.00
C CYS A 309 -11.87 7.95 7.24
N ASP A 310 -12.06 6.64 7.20
CA ASP A 310 -12.57 5.85 8.32
C ASP A 310 -11.51 4.91 8.89
N PHE A 311 -11.32 4.99 10.21
CA PHE A 311 -10.37 4.17 10.95
C PHE A 311 -11.11 3.34 12.01
N ILE A 312 -11.13 2.02 11.85
CA ILE A 312 -11.88 1.10 12.70
C ILE A 312 -10.89 0.13 13.35
N TYR A 313 -10.67 0.29 14.66
CA TYR A 313 -9.78 -0.55 15.46
C TYR A 313 -10.59 -1.31 16.49
N LYS A 314 -10.87 -2.59 16.21
CA LYS A 314 -11.64 -3.47 17.10
C LYS A 314 -10.73 -4.24 18.05
N SER A 315 -9.64 -4.79 17.54
CA SER A 315 -8.57 -5.41 18.33
C SER A 315 -7.23 -5.17 17.66
N ALA A 316 -6.18 -5.04 18.46
CA ALA A 316 -4.81 -4.86 17.99
C ALA A 316 -3.81 -5.36 19.04
N PRO A 317 -2.61 -5.79 18.63
CA PRO A 317 -1.51 -6.10 19.54
C PRO A 317 -1.11 -4.91 20.40
N ALA A 318 -0.61 -5.20 21.62
CA ALA A 318 -0.25 -4.16 22.60
C ALA A 318 0.86 -3.19 22.14
N LYS A 319 1.64 -3.55 21.11
CA LYS A 319 2.69 -2.67 20.55
C LYS A 319 2.16 -1.66 19.53
N THR A 320 0.90 -1.79 19.08
CA THR A 320 0.27 -0.80 18.19
C THR A 320 0.11 0.53 18.92
N ALA A 321 0.80 1.57 18.44
CA ALA A 321 0.83 2.85 19.13
C ALA A 321 -0.38 3.73 18.79
N ALA A 322 -0.81 3.74 17.52
CA ALA A 322 -1.90 4.58 17.05
C ALA A 322 -2.52 4.07 15.75
N ALA A 323 -3.74 4.50 15.44
CA ALA A 323 -4.31 4.35 14.12
C ALA A 323 -3.56 5.23 13.10
N VAL A 324 -3.40 6.52 13.41
CA VAL A 324 -2.55 7.44 12.65
C VAL A 324 -1.35 7.85 13.51
N TRP A 325 -0.15 7.54 13.04
CA TRP A 325 1.11 7.95 13.65
C TRP A 325 1.84 8.92 12.74
N VAL A 326 1.99 10.17 13.16
CA VAL A 326 2.84 11.17 12.49
C VAL A 326 4.20 11.17 13.18
N ASP A 327 5.22 10.70 12.46
CA ASP A 327 6.59 10.67 12.96
C ASP A 327 7.22 12.08 13.00
N GLY A 328 8.29 12.23 13.79
CA GLY A 328 9.06 13.47 13.86
C GLY A 328 9.69 13.89 12.52
N SER A 329 9.87 12.96 11.58
CA SER A 329 10.36 13.26 10.24
C SER A 329 9.37 14.02 9.36
N ALA A 330 8.09 14.06 9.72
CA ALA A 330 7.09 14.88 9.02
C ALA A 330 6.85 16.20 9.74
N GLY A 331 6.75 17.29 8.98
CA GLY A 331 6.45 18.64 9.48
C GLY A 331 4.95 18.86 9.70
N GLU A 332 4.48 20.07 9.41
CA GLU A 332 3.04 20.38 9.40
C GLU A 332 2.28 19.47 8.43
N MET A 333 1.09 19.02 8.82
CA MET A 333 0.14 18.29 7.98
C MET A 333 -1.28 18.43 8.54
N ALA A 334 -2.29 18.02 7.79
CA ALA A 334 -3.69 18.11 8.21
C ALA A 334 -4.44 16.77 8.17
N ILE A 335 -5.29 16.53 9.17
CA ILE A 335 -6.31 15.46 9.18
C ILE A 335 -7.67 16.13 9.22
N ARG A 336 -8.55 15.79 8.27
CA ARG A 336 -9.82 16.50 8.04
C ARG A 336 -10.96 15.52 7.85
N ASP A 337 -12.14 15.88 8.31
CA ASP A 337 -13.39 15.20 7.94
C ASP A 337 -13.35 13.68 8.17
N SER A 338 -12.57 13.21 9.15
CA SER A 338 -12.24 11.79 9.31
C SER A 338 -12.82 11.24 10.61
N ARG A 339 -13.16 9.94 10.59
CA ARG A 339 -13.85 9.28 11.70
C ARG A 339 -13.02 8.11 12.22
N PHE A 340 -12.87 8.05 13.54
CA PHE A 340 -12.14 7.02 14.24
C PHE A 340 -13.09 6.28 15.18
N ARG A 341 -13.05 4.95 15.15
CA ARG A 341 -13.64 4.06 16.14
C ARG A 341 -12.53 3.21 16.74
N ILE A 342 -12.13 3.52 17.97
CA ILE A 342 -11.02 2.88 18.68
C ILE A 342 -11.54 2.11 19.88
N ASP A 343 -11.83 0.83 19.65
CA ASP A 343 -12.21 -0.14 20.68
C ASP A 343 -11.01 -0.95 21.19
N ALA A 344 -9.92 -1.03 20.40
CA ALA A 344 -8.68 -1.69 20.81
C ALA A 344 -7.94 -0.94 21.93
N ASP A 345 -7.67 -1.63 23.05
CA ASP A 345 -6.94 -1.09 24.18
C ASP A 345 -5.51 -0.66 23.81
N GLY A 346 -5.00 0.39 24.47
CA GLY A 346 -3.63 0.85 24.31
C GLY A 346 -3.32 1.63 23.03
N VAL A 347 -4.21 1.60 22.03
CA VAL A 347 -4.05 2.27 20.73
C VAL A 347 -4.58 3.71 20.80
N ALA A 348 -3.80 4.71 20.39
CA ALA A 348 -4.30 6.08 20.19
C ALA A 348 -5.04 6.23 18.86
N ALA A 349 -5.98 7.17 18.75
CA ALA A 349 -6.53 7.52 17.44
C ALA A 349 -5.45 8.22 16.61
N ILE A 350 -4.83 9.26 17.20
CA ILE A 350 -3.84 10.10 16.54
C ILE A 350 -2.67 10.33 17.48
N ARG A 351 -1.47 10.03 17.00
CA ARG A 351 -0.21 10.28 17.70
C ARG A 351 0.72 11.10 16.81
N VAL A 352 1.17 12.25 17.30
CA VAL A 352 2.09 13.15 16.60
C VAL A 352 3.34 13.36 17.45
N ASP A 353 4.45 12.80 16.99
CA ASP A 353 5.71 12.74 17.73
C ASP A 353 6.56 14.02 17.60
N ASP A 354 7.55 14.13 18.49
CA ASP A 354 8.49 15.25 18.57
C ASP A 354 9.38 15.31 17.33
N PRO A 355 9.31 16.38 16.52
CA PRO A 355 10.14 16.51 15.32
C PRO A 355 11.63 16.65 15.62
N ARG A 356 12.01 16.97 16.86
CA ARG A 356 13.42 17.07 17.29
C ARG A 356 14.05 15.71 17.63
N ASP A 357 13.23 14.67 17.70
CA ASP A 357 13.64 13.29 17.98
C ASP A 357 12.87 12.33 17.05
N PRO A 358 13.07 12.46 15.72
CA PRO A 358 12.39 11.63 14.73
C PRO A 358 12.84 10.17 14.84
N ARG A 359 11.90 9.22 14.73
CA ARG A 359 12.26 7.80 14.76
C ARG A 359 12.60 7.24 13.38
N LEU A 360 12.00 7.81 12.33
CA LEU A 360 11.99 7.18 11.00
C LEU A 360 12.74 7.98 9.93
N GLY A 361 13.46 9.02 10.32
CA GLY A 361 14.18 9.87 9.38
C GLY A 361 14.82 11.10 10.01
N GLU A 362 14.96 12.16 9.22
CA GLU A 362 15.53 13.43 9.66
C GLU A 362 14.45 14.40 10.13
N THR A 363 14.80 15.31 11.03
CA THR A 363 13.89 16.34 11.54
C THR A 363 13.28 17.14 10.40
N ALA A 364 11.95 17.22 10.38
CA ALA A 364 11.26 18.02 9.39
C ALA A 364 11.61 19.51 9.46
N SER A 365 11.52 20.19 8.32
CA SER A 365 11.50 21.65 8.28
C SER A 365 10.31 22.20 9.06
N LYS A 366 10.46 23.39 9.66
CA LYS A 366 9.33 24.13 10.24
C LYS A 366 8.44 24.69 9.11
N PRO A 367 7.13 24.91 9.34
CA PRO A 367 6.39 24.73 10.59
C PRO A 367 6.11 23.26 10.93
N TRP A 368 5.91 22.98 12.23
CA TRP A 368 5.66 21.63 12.73
C TRP A 368 4.23 21.40 13.21
N GLY A 369 3.47 22.46 13.45
CA GLY A 369 2.10 22.38 13.96
C GLY A 369 1.22 21.52 13.04
N VAL A 370 0.30 20.78 13.62
CA VAL A 370 -0.66 19.95 12.86
C VAL A 370 -2.06 20.51 12.98
N THR A 371 -2.89 20.26 11.96
CA THR A 371 -4.30 20.65 11.97
C THR A 371 -5.20 19.43 12.01
N LEU A 372 -6.05 19.33 13.04
CA LEU A 372 -7.16 18.39 13.12
C LEU A 372 -8.46 19.19 12.97
N GLU A 373 -9.19 18.97 11.89
CA GLU A 373 -10.43 19.69 11.56
C GLU A 373 -11.57 18.72 11.30
N ASN A 374 -12.73 18.92 11.93
CA ASN A 374 -13.88 18.04 11.74
C ASN A 374 -13.54 16.56 11.93
N VAL A 375 -12.73 16.25 12.96
CA VAL A 375 -12.33 14.89 13.30
C VAL A 375 -13.26 14.35 14.37
N SER A 376 -13.82 13.17 14.12
CA SER A 376 -14.66 12.46 15.09
C SER A 376 -13.93 11.24 15.63
N ILE A 377 -13.83 11.10 16.96
CA ILE A 377 -13.18 9.98 17.61
C ILE A 377 -14.15 9.37 18.61
N THR A 378 -14.45 8.10 18.41
CA THR A 378 -15.35 7.30 19.24
C THR A 378 -14.66 6.02 19.68
N GLY A 379 -15.25 5.34 20.68
CA GLY A 379 -14.84 4.00 21.05
C GLY A 379 -14.80 3.76 22.55
N SER A 380 -14.40 2.54 22.88
CA SER A 380 -14.41 2.01 24.25
C SER A 380 -13.04 1.61 24.78
N SER A 381 -11.97 1.91 24.03
CA SER A 381 -10.61 1.55 24.43
C SER A 381 -10.19 2.15 25.77
N SER A 382 -9.48 1.35 26.54
CA SER A 382 -8.77 1.74 27.75
C SER A 382 -7.26 1.85 27.50
N GLY A 383 -6.49 2.29 28.49
CA GLY A 383 -5.03 2.40 28.42
C GLY A 383 -4.49 3.77 28.79
N SER A 384 -3.16 3.86 28.88
CA SER A 384 -2.46 5.06 29.37
C SER A 384 -2.19 6.12 28.29
N HIS A 385 -2.41 5.81 27.02
CA HIS A 385 -2.25 6.78 25.95
C HIS A 385 -3.51 7.65 25.85
N PRO A 386 -3.42 8.97 25.64
CA PRO A 386 -4.58 9.78 25.28
C PRO A 386 -5.12 9.37 23.90
N ALA A 387 -6.33 9.81 23.55
CA ALA A 387 -6.88 9.58 22.22
C ALA A 387 -6.13 10.37 21.15
N VAL A 388 -5.75 11.62 21.48
CA VAL A 388 -4.91 12.48 20.66
C VAL A 388 -3.69 12.91 21.46
N PHE A 389 -2.49 12.58 20.96
CA PHE A 389 -1.21 13.03 21.53
C PHE A 389 -0.45 13.89 20.53
N ILE A 390 -0.04 15.09 20.95
CA ILE A 390 0.76 16.02 20.13
C ILE A 390 1.93 16.54 20.95
N ASN A 391 3.16 16.32 20.49
CA ASN A 391 4.38 16.65 21.24
C ASN A 391 5.36 17.54 20.46
N ASN A 392 5.72 18.72 20.98
CA ASN A 392 6.65 19.68 20.36
C ASN A 392 6.22 20.17 18.98
N ARG A 393 4.94 20.49 18.86
CA ARG A 393 4.30 20.90 17.61
C ARG A 393 3.60 22.25 17.82
N ASP A 394 4.39 23.29 18.04
CA ASP A 394 3.89 24.65 18.23
C ASP A 394 2.96 25.07 17.09
N GLY A 395 1.91 25.82 17.41
CA GLY A 395 0.91 26.26 16.44
C GLY A 395 -0.07 25.18 15.97
N SER A 396 -0.20 24.07 16.70
CA SER A 396 -1.18 23.03 16.36
C SER A 396 -2.62 23.52 16.59
N THR A 397 -3.53 23.08 15.73
CA THR A 397 -4.95 23.45 15.80
C THR A 397 -5.82 22.20 15.84
N ILE A 398 -6.74 22.13 16.79
CA ILE A 398 -7.81 21.15 16.85
C ILE A 398 -9.12 21.92 16.84
N ARG A 399 -9.93 21.75 15.80
CA ARG A 399 -11.19 22.50 15.69
C ARG A 399 -12.33 21.71 15.10
N ASP A 400 -13.53 22.15 15.45
CA ASP A 400 -14.79 21.63 14.93
C ASP A 400 -14.89 20.10 15.10
N SER A 401 -14.24 19.55 16.13
CA SER A 401 -14.01 18.11 16.31
C SER A 401 -14.87 17.52 17.43
N CYS A 402 -14.97 16.20 17.50
CA CYS A 402 -15.82 15.53 18.48
C CYS A 402 -15.15 14.26 19.02
N LEU A 403 -14.91 14.21 20.32
CA LEU A 403 -14.41 13.04 21.03
C LEU A 403 -15.52 12.50 21.95
N GLN A 404 -15.95 11.26 21.74
CA GLN A 404 -16.88 10.53 22.60
C GLN A 404 -16.28 9.18 22.99
N LEU A 405 -15.63 9.12 24.14
CA LEU A 405 -14.82 7.96 24.54
C LEU A 405 -15.24 7.45 25.91
N THR A 406 -15.35 6.12 26.01
CA THR A 406 -15.53 5.41 27.29
C THR A 406 -14.25 4.66 27.65
N GLY A 407 -14.22 3.95 28.79
CA GLY A 407 -13.07 3.12 29.17
C GLY A 407 -11.97 3.87 29.93
N ASN A 408 -12.33 4.99 30.57
CA ASN A 408 -11.40 5.87 31.31
C ASN A 408 -10.28 6.46 30.42
N ARG A 409 -10.57 6.68 29.14
CA ARG A 409 -9.63 7.25 28.16
C ARG A 409 -9.49 8.76 28.33
N GLU A 410 -8.26 9.26 28.28
CA GLU A 410 -7.97 10.70 28.19
C GLU A 410 -8.22 11.22 26.77
N GLY A 411 -8.71 12.45 26.64
CA GLY A 411 -9.04 13.06 25.36
C GLY A 411 -7.80 13.56 24.62
N ILE A 412 -7.44 14.82 24.83
CA ILE A 412 -6.39 15.51 24.10
C ILE A 412 -5.20 15.82 25.03
N TYR A 413 -3.99 15.44 24.64
CA TYR A 413 -2.77 15.80 25.33
C TYR A 413 -1.81 16.56 24.40
N LEU A 414 -1.56 17.84 24.72
CA LEU A 414 -0.50 18.64 24.12
C LEU A 414 0.68 18.75 25.09
N ARG A 415 1.88 18.41 24.61
CA ARG A 415 3.13 18.50 25.36
C ARG A 415 4.11 19.40 24.61
N ASN A 416 4.63 20.43 25.25
CA ASN A 416 5.58 21.38 24.67
C ASN A 416 5.12 21.96 23.32
N SER A 417 3.82 22.17 23.13
CA SER A 417 3.23 22.69 21.88
C SER A 417 2.56 24.03 22.17
N ASP A 418 3.36 25.09 22.22
CA ASP A 418 2.88 26.45 22.48
C ASP A 418 2.07 27.00 21.30
N ASP A 419 1.40 28.14 21.50
CA ASP A 419 0.59 28.84 20.49
C ASP A 419 -0.47 27.95 19.83
N SER A 420 -0.92 26.89 20.53
CA SER A 420 -1.88 25.93 19.99
C SER A 420 -3.33 26.33 20.33
N VAL A 421 -4.27 25.84 19.53
CA VAL A 421 -5.70 26.18 19.63
C VAL A 421 -6.55 24.92 19.69
N ILE A 422 -7.50 24.88 20.64
CA ILE A 422 -8.60 23.93 20.65
C ILE A 422 -9.92 24.72 20.61
N GLU A 423 -10.68 24.62 19.53
CA GLU A 423 -11.93 25.37 19.40
C GLU A 423 -13.11 24.55 18.89
N ASN A 424 -14.33 24.93 19.27
CA ASN A 424 -15.59 24.32 18.81
C ASN A 424 -15.57 22.78 18.88
N THR A 425 -15.01 22.23 19.95
CA THR A 425 -14.75 20.79 20.06
C THR A 425 -15.55 20.19 21.22
N ASN A 426 -16.30 19.12 20.94
CA ASN A 426 -16.98 18.34 21.98
C ASN A 426 -16.00 17.31 22.57
N LEU A 427 -15.82 17.34 23.89
CA LEU A 427 -14.93 16.45 24.64
C LEU A 427 -15.75 15.70 25.69
N ASN A 428 -16.46 14.66 25.25
CA ASN A 428 -17.23 13.75 26.09
C ASN A 428 -16.42 12.47 26.36
N VAL A 429 -15.49 12.55 27.30
CA VAL A 429 -14.58 11.43 27.62
C VAL A 429 -14.64 11.09 29.11
N ASP A 430 -14.46 9.82 29.46
CA ASP A 430 -14.45 9.36 30.85
C ASP A 430 -13.22 9.87 31.64
N GLY A 431 -12.07 10.03 30.96
CA GLY A 431 -10.82 10.49 31.56
C GLY A 431 -10.65 12.02 31.56
N ALA A 432 -9.41 12.50 31.64
CA ALA A 432 -9.12 13.93 31.52
C ALA A 432 -9.42 14.41 30.09
N THR A 433 -10.22 15.47 29.97
CA THR A 433 -10.63 16.01 28.66
C THR A 433 -9.44 16.60 27.88
N THR A 434 -8.62 17.39 28.57
CA THR A 434 -7.45 18.07 28.01
C THR A 434 -6.30 18.07 29.01
N ILE A 435 -5.10 17.77 28.55
CA ILE A 435 -3.87 17.80 29.32
C ILE A 435 -2.88 18.70 28.58
N PHE A 436 -2.32 19.69 29.28
CA PHE A 436 -1.31 20.61 28.73
C PHE A 436 -0.07 20.54 29.60
N ALA A 437 1.03 20.01 29.05
CA ALA A 437 2.30 19.90 29.76
C ALA A 437 3.37 20.75 29.09
N GLY A 438 3.71 21.88 29.71
CA GLY A 438 4.65 22.84 29.14
C GLY A 438 4.12 23.49 27.85
N SER A 439 2.82 23.78 27.78
CA SER A 439 2.18 24.34 26.58
C SER A 439 1.24 25.48 26.94
N ASP A 440 1.29 26.57 26.18
CA ASP A 440 0.28 27.62 26.15
C ASP A 440 -0.77 27.31 25.07
N VAL A 441 -1.98 26.92 25.51
CA VAL A 441 -3.05 26.46 24.62
C VAL A 441 -4.30 27.29 24.85
N SER A 442 -4.82 27.89 23.78
CA SER A 442 -6.10 28.59 23.82
C SER A 442 -7.26 27.62 23.60
N THR A 443 -8.26 27.67 24.49
CA THR A 443 -9.45 26.82 24.38
C THR A 443 -10.71 27.68 24.27
N SER A 444 -11.59 27.40 23.30
CA SER A 444 -12.88 28.10 23.17
C SER A 444 -13.98 27.19 22.62
N GLY A 445 -15.25 27.47 22.91
CA GLY A 445 -16.36 26.68 22.35
C GLY A 445 -16.38 25.19 22.72
N ILE A 446 -15.81 24.80 23.87
CA ILE A 446 -15.73 23.40 24.30
C ILE A 446 -17.06 22.92 24.90
N THR A 447 -17.57 21.81 24.40
CA THR A 447 -18.77 21.10 24.93
C THR A 447 -18.39 19.70 25.42
N ASN A 448 -19.29 18.97 26.10
CA ASN A 448 -18.99 17.65 26.68
C ASN A 448 -20.20 16.71 26.76
N SER A 449 -21.21 16.93 25.93
CA SER A 449 -22.47 16.18 26.01
C SER A 449 -23.03 15.78 24.65
N GLU A 450 -22.36 16.14 23.57
CA GLU A 450 -22.80 15.82 22.22
C GLU A 450 -22.41 14.39 21.86
N SER A 451 -23.19 13.79 20.96
CA SER A 451 -22.86 12.52 20.33
C SER A 451 -21.97 12.76 19.12
N CYS A 452 -20.94 11.95 18.96
CA CYS A 452 -20.00 12.09 17.86
C CYS A 452 -20.37 11.18 16.68
N PRO A 453 -20.15 11.62 15.42
CA PRO A 453 -20.27 10.77 14.24
C PRO A 453 -19.38 9.51 14.36
N VAL A 454 -19.90 8.36 13.95
CA VAL A 454 -19.13 7.10 13.86
C VAL A 454 -18.81 6.80 12.40
N PRO A 455 -17.75 6.00 12.10
CA PRO A 455 -17.52 5.47 10.76
C PRO A 455 -18.79 4.86 10.16
N ASP A 456 -18.97 5.02 8.85
CA ASP A 456 -20.16 4.49 8.16
C ASP A 456 -20.14 2.96 8.11
N ASP A 457 -21.27 2.27 8.09
CA ASP A 457 -21.28 0.82 7.80
C ASP A 457 -21.37 0.55 6.30
N SER A 458 -21.72 1.54 5.45
CA SER A 458 -22.01 1.36 4.02
C SER A 458 -20.83 1.57 3.06
N PHE A 459 -19.59 1.32 3.49
CA PHE A 459 -18.44 1.48 2.61
C PHE A 459 -18.37 0.34 1.58
N SER A 460 -18.23 0.74 0.33
CA SER A 460 -17.92 -0.13 -0.80
C SER A 460 -16.78 0.48 -1.57
N ILE A 461 -15.93 -0.37 -2.14
CA ILE A 461 -15.11 0.01 -3.28
C ILE A 461 -15.97 -0.25 -4.51
N ASP A 462 -15.98 0.68 -5.47
CA ASP A 462 -16.63 0.47 -6.75
C ASP A 462 -15.86 -0.62 -7.52
N ASP A 463 -16.28 -1.88 -7.37
CA ASP A 463 -15.91 -2.97 -8.26
C ASP A 463 -16.75 -2.80 -9.53
N GLU A 464 -16.20 -2.20 -10.60
CA GLU A 464 -16.89 -2.10 -11.90
C GLU A 464 -16.97 -3.47 -12.63
N ALA A 465 -17.07 -4.57 -11.90
CA ALA A 465 -17.52 -5.87 -12.40
C ALA A 465 -19.03 -5.99 -12.19
N GLU A 466 -19.80 -5.16 -12.92
CA GLU A 466 -21.27 -5.25 -12.97
C GLU A 466 -21.69 -6.59 -13.58
N THR A 467 -22.02 -7.55 -12.71
CA THR A 467 -22.77 -8.75 -13.08
C THR A 467 -24.25 -8.42 -13.03
N ASP A 468 -24.80 -8.02 -14.17
CA ASP A 468 -26.23 -8.01 -14.43
C ASP A 468 -26.75 -9.47 -14.41
N ASP A 469 -26.99 -10.03 -13.22
CA ASP A 469 -27.73 -11.29 -13.06
C ASP A 469 -28.94 -11.09 -12.15
N GLU A 470 -29.96 -10.43 -12.71
CA GLU A 470 -31.32 -10.54 -12.17
C GLU A 470 -31.87 -11.95 -12.45
N THR A 471 -31.47 -12.92 -11.63
CA THR A 471 -32.20 -14.18 -11.51
C THR A 471 -33.37 -14.00 -10.54
N GLU A 472 -34.53 -13.63 -11.09
CA GLU A 472 -35.80 -13.75 -10.38
C GLU A 472 -36.04 -15.23 -10.00
N THR A 473 -35.86 -15.53 -8.72
CA THR A 473 -36.31 -16.79 -8.13
C THR A 473 -37.72 -16.59 -7.58
N GLU A 474 -38.71 -16.94 -8.41
CA GLU A 474 -40.09 -17.18 -7.99
C GLU A 474 -40.11 -18.31 -6.95
N THR A 475 -40.44 -17.94 -5.71
CA THR A 475 -40.77 -18.85 -4.61
C THR A 475 -42.07 -19.59 -4.93
N ASP A 476 -41.97 -20.88 -5.28
CA ASP A 476 -43.08 -21.82 -5.13
C ASP A 476 -42.99 -22.54 -3.78
N ASP A 477 -43.95 -22.16 -2.94
CA ASP A 477 -44.25 -22.64 -1.60
C ASP A 477 -45.01 -23.98 -1.69
N GLU A 478 -44.34 -25.11 -1.42
CA GLU A 478 -45.00 -26.39 -1.16
C GLU A 478 -44.38 -27.01 0.10
N THR A 479 -45.10 -26.82 1.21
CA THR A 479 -44.93 -27.51 2.49
C THR A 479 -45.14 -29.02 2.38
N GLU A 480 -44.17 -29.83 2.82
CA GLU A 480 -44.42 -31.16 3.39
C GLU A 480 -43.48 -31.33 4.60
N THR A 481 -44.10 -31.41 5.78
CA THR A 481 -43.51 -31.76 7.07
C THR A 481 -43.16 -33.24 7.14
N GLU A 482 -41.95 -33.59 7.54
CA GLU A 482 -41.71 -34.80 8.33
C GLU A 482 -40.61 -34.52 9.37
N THR A 483 -40.99 -34.73 10.62
CA THR A 483 -40.17 -34.85 11.83
C THR A 483 -39.18 -36.00 11.73
N ASP A 484 -38.01 -35.85 12.35
CA ASP A 484 -37.52 -36.83 13.33
C ASP A 484 -36.41 -36.22 14.21
N ASP A 485 -36.69 -36.24 15.52
CA ASP A 485 -35.75 -36.21 16.64
C ASP A 485 -34.60 -37.19 16.38
N GLU A 486 -33.36 -36.88 16.81
CA GLU A 486 -32.65 -37.75 17.76
C GLU A 486 -31.70 -36.92 18.64
N THR A 487 -31.85 -37.15 19.94
CA THR A 487 -31.05 -36.68 21.06
C THR A 487 -30.08 -37.80 21.42
N GLU A 488 -28.80 -37.50 21.63
CA GLU A 488 -27.87 -38.40 22.30
C GLU A 488 -27.13 -37.61 23.38
N THR A 489 -27.66 -37.72 24.60
CA THR A 489 -26.96 -37.54 25.86
C THR A 489 -26.11 -38.78 26.14
N GLU A 490 -24.86 -38.61 26.53
CA GLU A 490 -24.17 -39.61 27.34
C GLU A 490 -23.55 -38.94 28.57
N THR A 491 -23.81 -39.57 29.69
CA THR A 491 -23.52 -39.19 31.08
C THR A 491 -22.71 -40.31 31.72
N ASP A 492 -22.04 -39.97 32.83
CA ASP A 492 -21.62 -40.87 33.92
C ASP A 492 -20.36 -41.72 33.63
N ASP A 493 -19.40 -41.92 34.55
CA ASP A 493 -19.25 -41.50 35.94
C ASP A 493 -17.90 -41.99 36.49
N GLU A 494 -17.42 -41.35 37.57
CA GLU A 494 -16.79 -41.94 38.79
C GLU A 494 -15.44 -42.71 38.65
N THR A 495 -14.40 -42.55 39.48
CA THR A 495 -14.34 -42.38 40.94
C THR A 495 -12.88 -42.24 41.44
N GLU A 496 -12.71 -41.43 42.51
CA GLU A 496 -11.88 -41.63 43.74
C GLU A 496 -10.33 -41.57 43.66
N THR A 497 -9.69 -40.47 44.10
CA THR A 497 -9.22 -40.09 45.46
C THR A 497 -8.03 -40.88 46.04
N GLU A 498 -7.05 -40.14 46.57
CA GLU A 498 -6.39 -40.21 47.91
C GLU A 498 -5.18 -39.23 47.91
N THR A 499 -5.30 -38.05 48.54
CA THR A 499 -4.81 -37.65 49.90
C THR A 499 -3.42 -36.98 49.92
N ASP A 500 -3.46 -35.69 50.32
CA ASP A 500 -2.60 -34.90 51.23
C ASP A 500 -1.11 -35.25 51.41
N ASP A 501 -0.26 -34.23 51.23
CA ASP A 501 0.58 -33.79 52.34
C ASP A 501 0.98 -32.29 52.21
N GLU A 502 0.72 -31.58 53.30
CA GLU A 502 0.96 -30.17 53.57
C GLU A 502 2.45 -29.85 53.76
N ALA A 503 2.91 -28.71 53.25
CA ALA A 503 4.04 -27.99 53.82
C ALA A 503 3.93 -26.49 53.53
N GLU A 504 3.52 -25.74 54.54
CA GLU A 504 3.54 -24.29 54.58
C GLU A 504 4.97 -23.72 54.54
N THR A 505 5.17 -22.55 53.92
CA THR A 505 5.36 -21.25 54.62
C THR A 505 6.13 -20.21 53.76
N GLU A 506 5.80 -18.95 54.06
CA GLU A 506 6.52 -17.68 53.78
C GLU A 506 6.38 -17.04 52.38
N THR A 507 5.51 -16.03 52.31
CA THR A 507 5.73 -14.82 51.49
C THR A 507 6.80 -13.95 52.16
N PRO A 508 7.65 -13.28 51.36
CA PRO A 508 7.68 -11.83 51.50
C PRO A 508 7.85 -11.06 50.17
N THR A 509 7.05 -9.98 50.07
CA THR A 509 7.31 -8.60 49.58
C THR A 509 8.22 -8.32 48.38
N ASP A 510 7.67 -7.46 47.51
CA ASP A 510 8.26 -6.45 46.63
C ASP A 510 9.77 -6.22 46.73
N ASP A 511 10.43 -6.24 45.58
CA ASP A 511 11.51 -5.28 45.28
C ASP A 511 11.50 -4.95 43.78
N GLU A 512 11.34 -3.66 43.52
CA GLU A 512 11.56 -2.94 42.27
C GLU A 512 12.95 -3.27 41.70
N ALA A 513 13.02 -3.63 40.41
CA ALA A 513 14.28 -3.68 39.68
C ALA A 513 14.12 -2.90 38.38
N GLU A 514 14.64 -1.68 38.41
CA GLU A 514 14.95 -0.87 37.25
C GLU A 514 15.85 -1.68 36.28
N ILE A 515 15.47 -1.71 35.01
CA ILE A 515 16.34 -2.21 33.95
C ILE A 515 16.93 -0.99 33.25
N GLU A 516 18.23 -0.79 33.48
CA GLU A 516 19.06 0.19 32.84
C GLU A 516 19.22 -0.08 31.33
N THR A 517 19.18 1.00 30.56
CA THR A 517 19.67 1.14 29.19
C THR A 517 21.13 0.73 29.05
N PRO A 518 21.51 -0.14 28.09
CA PRO A 518 22.88 -0.21 27.64
C PRO A 518 23.13 0.85 26.56
N ALA A 519 24.20 1.61 26.80
CA ALA A 519 24.78 2.62 25.93
C ALA A 519 25.50 2.00 24.72
N ASP A 520 25.66 2.86 23.72
CA ASP A 520 26.38 2.69 22.45
C ASP A 520 27.73 1.97 22.59
N ASP A 521 27.98 1.02 21.68
CA ASP A 521 29.33 0.59 21.33
C ASP A 521 29.54 0.81 19.83
N GLU A 522 30.46 1.72 19.54
CA GLU A 522 30.91 2.13 18.23
C GLU A 522 31.74 1.00 17.60
N THR A 523 31.29 0.46 16.48
CA THR A 523 32.17 -0.32 15.60
C THR A 523 32.09 0.22 14.18
N GLU A 524 33.17 0.90 13.81
CA GLU A 524 33.49 1.25 12.43
C GLU A 524 33.59 -0.02 11.57
N THR A 525 32.91 -0.03 10.44
CA THR A 525 33.13 -1.01 9.36
C THR A 525 33.38 -0.28 8.06
N GLU A 526 34.46 -0.68 7.42
CA GLU A 526 35.13 0.01 6.33
C GLU A 526 34.39 -0.10 4.99
N THR A 527 34.48 1.00 4.24
CA THR A 527 34.06 1.15 2.85
C THR A 527 34.93 0.31 1.90
N PRO A 528 34.38 -0.47 0.95
CA PRO A 528 35.17 -0.95 -0.17
C PRO A 528 35.24 0.13 -1.26
N ALA A 529 36.48 0.33 -1.75
CA ALA A 529 36.88 1.31 -2.75
C ALA A 529 36.25 1.06 -4.13
N ASP A 530 35.75 2.14 -4.75
CA ASP A 530 35.46 2.22 -6.17
C ASP A 530 36.71 2.62 -6.96
N ASP A 531 36.91 1.93 -8.08
CA ASP A 531 38.03 2.06 -9.00
C ASP A 531 37.85 3.29 -9.89
N GLU A 532 38.86 4.16 -9.87
CA GLU A 532 38.96 5.43 -10.60
C GLU A 532 39.08 5.19 -12.13
N ALA A 533 38.20 5.83 -12.91
CA ALA A 533 38.40 6.03 -14.35
C ALA A 533 38.63 7.52 -14.62
N GLU A 534 39.87 7.83 -14.96
CA GLU A 534 40.37 9.19 -15.19
C GLU A 534 39.76 9.86 -16.44
N THR A 535 39.45 11.15 -16.32
CA THR A 535 39.41 12.06 -17.46
C THR A 535 40.16 13.35 -17.12
N GLU A 536 41.27 13.56 -17.83
CA GLU A 536 42.14 14.71 -17.70
C GLU A 536 41.51 16.03 -18.19
N THR A 537 41.81 17.11 -17.47
CA THR A 537 41.61 18.49 -17.90
C THR A 537 42.96 19.08 -18.34
N PRO A 538 43.03 19.85 -19.43
CA PRO A 538 44.16 20.76 -19.63
C PRO A 538 43.79 22.21 -19.30
N ALA A 539 44.55 22.79 -18.38
CA ALA A 539 44.89 24.22 -18.31
C ALA A 539 45.83 24.57 -19.49
N ASP A 540 46.09 25.77 -19.98
CA ASP A 540 46.06 27.17 -19.52
C ASP A 540 46.06 28.03 -20.83
N ASP A 541 45.66 29.31 -20.79
CA ASP A 541 46.59 30.46 -20.90
C ASP A 541 45.84 31.79 -21.09
N GLU A 542 46.23 32.77 -20.28
CA GLU A 542 45.86 34.17 -20.32
C GLU A 542 46.74 34.93 -21.34
N ALA A 543 46.16 35.75 -22.22
CA ALA A 543 46.87 36.85 -22.87
C ALA A 543 45.92 37.96 -23.35
N GLU A 544 46.13 39.16 -22.81
CA GLU A 544 45.45 40.41 -23.17
C GLU A 544 45.96 41.08 -24.46
N THR A 545 45.04 41.84 -25.08
CA THR A 545 45.17 43.02 -25.98
C THR A 545 45.74 42.80 -27.40
N GLU A 546 45.06 43.17 -28.49
CA GLU A 546 44.77 44.53 -28.99
C GLU A 546 43.77 44.50 -30.17
N THR A 547 42.96 45.55 -30.31
CA THR A 547 42.10 45.88 -31.46
C THR A 547 42.94 46.42 -32.64
N PRO A 548 42.51 46.42 -33.92
CA PRO A 548 41.47 47.37 -34.39
C PRO A 548 40.60 46.97 -35.63
N ALA A 549 39.57 47.79 -35.85
CA ALA A 549 38.91 48.16 -37.13
C ALA A 549 38.08 47.08 -37.85
N ASP A 550 36.98 47.37 -38.55
CA ASP A 550 36.12 48.55 -38.79
C ASP A 550 34.88 48.01 -39.53
N ASP A 551 33.80 48.79 -39.47
CA ASP A 551 32.70 48.93 -40.45
C ASP A 551 31.60 47.85 -40.66
N GLU A 552 30.38 48.43 -40.66
CA GLU A 552 29.02 48.01 -41.06
C GLU A 552 28.13 47.23 -40.08
#